data_AF-A0A424PL77-F1
#
_entry.id   AF-A0A424PL77-F1
#
_cell.length_a   1.000
_cell.length_b   1.000
_cell.length_c   1.000
_cell.angle_alpha   90.00
_cell.angle_beta   90.00
_cell.angle_gamma   90.00
#
_symmetry.space_group_name_H-M   'P 1'
#
loop_
_entity.id
_entity.type
_entity.pdbx_description
1 polymer ?
#
loop_
_entity_poly.entity_id
_entity_poly.type
_entity_poly.pdbx_seq_one_letter_code
_entity_poly.pdbx_strand_id
1 'polypeptide(L)'
;MYTHLDLFSGIGGFALAARRTGKIKTVSFCEFDPYCHTILNKHWPEVPIIHDIRQLDTTRFIQEHGRPWIITGGFPCQPWSVAGKREGHKDSKNRDLWPEMFRVISDLQPKFVLGENVPGFINLPMGIERTCSDLEKEYEVATFNIPACAVTLAHERKRVWIIAKRKPMGNTQHSGSSTP
;
A
#
# COMPACT_ATOMS: atom_id res chain seq x y z
N MET A 1 -19.75 -6.38 -1.46
CA MET A 1 -18.53 -6.13 -2.26
C MET A 1 -17.52 -5.44 -1.35
N TYR A 2 -16.26 -5.90 -1.30
CA TYR A 2 -15.20 -5.24 -0.54
C TYR A 2 -14.59 -4.10 -1.34
N THR A 3 -14.16 -3.03 -0.66
CA THR A 3 -13.59 -1.83 -1.29
C THR A 3 -12.06 -1.87 -1.28
N HIS A 4 -11.47 -1.33 -2.34
CA HIS A 4 -10.02 -1.33 -2.55
C HIS A 4 -9.54 0.06 -2.96
N LEU A 5 -8.49 0.53 -2.29
CA LEU A 5 -7.73 1.72 -2.66
C LEU A 5 -6.35 1.26 -3.18
N ASP A 6 -6.06 1.56 -4.44
CA ASP A 6 -4.83 1.15 -5.13
C ASP A 6 -3.84 2.32 -5.17
N LEU A 7 -2.82 2.32 -4.32
CA LEU A 7 -1.81 3.37 -4.25
C LEU A 7 -0.59 3.03 -5.10
N PHE A 8 0.02 4.03 -5.74
CA PHE A 8 1.12 3.83 -6.70
C PHE A 8 0.72 2.83 -7.78
N SER A 9 -0.48 3.05 -8.34
CA SER A 9 -1.23 2.04 -9.09
C SER A 9 -0.51 1.56 -10.36
N GLY A 10 0.39 2.39 -10.90
CA GLY A 10 0.95 2.24 -12.23
C GLY A 10 -0.16 2.01 -13.24
N ILE A 11 -0.04 0.96 -14.05
CA ILE A 11 -1.05 0.57 -15.03
C ILE A 11 -2.23 -0.25 -14.45
N GLY A 12 -2.37 -0.35 -13.12
CA GLY A 12 -3.50 -1.00 -12.45
C GLY A 12 -3.34 -2.51 -12.21
N GLY A 13 -2.12 -2.98 -11.93
CA GLY A 13 -1.85 -4.40 -11.68
C GLY A 13 -2.63 -4.97 -10.49
N PHE A 14 -2.67 -4.24 -9.38
CA PHE A 14 -3.46 -4.62 -8.21
C PHE A 14 -4.95 -4.52 -8.48
N ALA A 15 -5.43 -3.45 -9.10
CA ALA A 15 -6.84 -3.35 -9.48
C ALA A 15 -7.31 -4.46 -10.43
N LEU A 16 -6.46 -4.92 -11.36
CA LEU A 16 -6.78 -6.08 -12.20
C LEU A 16 -6.90 -7.36 -11.35
N ALA A 17 -5.98 -7.59 -10.41
CA ALA A 17 -6.06 -8.72 -9.48
C ALA A 17 -7.32 -8.66 -8.61
N ALA A 18 -7.62 -7.48 -8.04
CA ALA A 18 -8.83 -7.22 -7.26
C ALA A 18 -10.10 -7.53 -8.08
N ARG A 19 -10.19 -7.01 -9.31
CA ARG A 19 -11.31 -7.29 -10.23
C ARG A 19 -11.47 -8.80 -10.50
N ARG A 20 -10.37 -9.53 -10.69
CA ARG A 20 -10.39 -10.99 -10.94
C ARG A 20 -10.91 -11.80 -9.77
N THR A 21 -10.89 -11.29 -8.54
CA THR A 21 -11.50 -11.98 -7.39
C THR A 21 -13.03 -12.03 -7.46
N GLY A 22 -13.66 -11.14 -8.25
CA GLY A 22 -15.11 -10.96 -8.30
C GLY A 22 -15.75 -10.41 -7.02
N LYS A 23 -14.96 -10.15 -5.97
CA LYS A 23 -15.44 -9.75 -4.63
C LYS A 23 -14.86 -8.42 -4.13
N ILE A 24 -13.82 -7.92 -4.80
CA ILE A 24 -13.12 -6.69 -4.44
C ILE A 24 -13.28 -5.68 -5.59
N LYS A 25 -13.79 -4.48 -5.26
CA LYS A 25 -13.98 -3.36 -6.20
C LYS A 25 -13.00 -2.25 -5.85
N THR A 26 -12.15 -1.86 -6.80
CA THR A 26 -11.34 -0.64 -6.70
C THR A 26 -12.25 0.58 -6.73
N VAL A 27 -12.16 1.43 -5.72
CA VAL A 27 -13.00 2.64 -5.57
C VAL A 27 -12.23 3.92 -5.83
N SER A 28 -10.90 3.88 -5.78
CA SER A 28 -10.04 5.00 -6.15
C SER A 28 -8.62 4.51 -6.44
N PHE A 29 -7.91 5.25 -7.27
CA PHE A 29 -6.49 5.11 -7.56
C PHE A 29 -5.71 6.29 -7.00
N CYS A 30 -4.43 6.07 -6.69
CA CYS A 30 -3.46 7.15 -6.51
C CYS A 30 -2.23 6.87 -7.39
N GLU A 31 -2.00 7.70 -8.40
CA GLU A 31 -0.94 7.50 -9.37
C GLU A 31 -0.37 8.83 -9.85
N PHE A 32 0.96 8.95 -9.86
CA PHE A 32 1.64 10.20 -10.20
C PHE A 32 1.87 10.34 -11.70
N ASP A 33 2.17 9.25 -12.41
CA ASP A 33 2.52 9.29 -13.84
C ASP A 33 1.27 9.51 -14.73
N PRO A 34 1.16 10.64 -15.46
CA PRO A 34 0.03 10.88 -16.37
C PRO A 34 -0.12 9.82 -17.46
N TYR A 35 0.96 9.14 -17.88
CA TYR A 35 0.85 8.03 -18.83
C TYR A 35 0.01 6.90 -18.23
N CYS A 36 0.24 6.56 -16.97
CA CYS A 36 -0.53 5.54 -16.27
C CYS A 36 -2.01 5.93 -16.15
N HIS A 37 -2.34 7.22 -15.99
CA HIS A 37 -3.73 7.71 -16.00
C HIS A 37 -4.45 7.35 -17.30
N THR A 38 -3.78 7.42 -18.45
CA THR A 38 -4.40 7.06 -19.74
C THR A 38 -4.85 5.60 -19.77
N ILE A 39 -4.07 4.71 -19.16
CA ILE A 39 -4.35 3.27 -19.10
C ILE A 39 -5.44 2.99 -18.05
N LEU A 40 -5.32 3.60 -16.87
CA LEU A 40 -6.31 3.46 -15.80
C LEU A 40 -7.69 3.93 -16.26
N ASN A 41 -7.79 5.12 -16.87
CA ASN A 41 -9.05 5.66 -17.39
C ASN A 41 -9.65 4.80 -18.52
N LYS A 42 -8.81 4.15 -19.33
CA LYS A 42 -9.29 3.22 -20.37
C LYS A 42 -9.97 1.99 -19.77
N HIS A 43 -9.48 1.49 -18.64
CA HIS A 43 -9.94 0.23 -18.05
C HIS A 43 -10.94 0.42 -16.89
N TRP A 44 -10.92 1.59 -16.23
CA TRP A 44 -11.75 1.97 -15.09
C TRP A 44 -12.19 3.45 -15.21
N PRO A 45 -12.97 3.82 -16.24
CA PRO A 45 -13.33 5.21 -16.52
C PRO A 45 -14.14 5.91 -15.41
N GLU A 46 -14.80 5.12 -14.55
CA GLU A 46 -15.65 5.59 -13.46
C GLU A 46 -14.90 5.69 -12.11
N VAL A 47 -13.62 5.32 -12.06
CA VAL A 47 -12.84 5.28 -10.81
C VAL A 47 -11.94 6.50 -10.73
N PRO A 48 -12.08 7.37 -9.71
CA PRO A 48 -11.28 8.58 -9.60
C PRO A 48 -9.80 8.26 -9.38
N ILE A 49 -8.93 9.09 -9.99
CA ILE A 49 -7.49 9.01 -9.85
C ILE A 49 -6.99 10.25 -9.11
N ILE A 50 -6.38 10.02 -7.94
CA ILE A 50 -5.67 11.03 -7.16
C ILE A 50 -4.24 11.12 -7.70
N HIS A 51 -3.76 12.32 -8.00
CA HIS A 51 -2.46 12.49 -8.65
C HIS A 51 -1.28 12.25 -7.69
N ASP A 52 -1.23 12.93 -6.55
CA ASP A 52 -0.17 12.77 -5.56
C ASP A 52 -0.75 12.24 -4.24
N ILE A 53 -0.12 11.22 -3.68
CA ILE A 53 -0.50 10.64 -2.38
C ILE A 53 -0.46 11.66 -1.25
N ARG A 54 0.41 12.68 -1.36
CA ARG A 54 0.50 13.80 -0.42
C ARG A 54 -0.77 14.66 -0.39
N GLN A 55 -1.54 14.63 -1.48
CA GLN A 55 -2.79 15.37 -1.64
C GLN A 55 -4.01 14.50 -1.30
N LEU A 56 -3.81 13.23 -0.93
CA LEU A 56 -4.90 12.34 -0.55
C LEU A 56 -5.48 12.78 0.79
N ASP A 57 -6.63 13.44 0.72
CA ASP A 57 -7.49 13.80 1.84
C ASP A 57 -8.27 12.56 2.32
N THR A 58 -7.80 12.00 3.44
CA THR A 58 -8.34 10.78 4.04
C THR A 58 -9.70 11.01 4.69
N THR A 59 -10.01 12.24 5.11
CA THR A 59 -11.33 12.60 5.67
C THR A 59 -12.37 12.59 4.55
N ARG A 60 -12.08 13.28 3.44
CA ARG A 60 -12.95 13.28 2.26
C ARG A 60 -13.11 11.88 1.69
N PHE A 61 -12.03 11.10 1.61
CA PHE A 61 -12.09 9.71 1.15
C PHE A 61 -13.09 8.88 1.98
N ILE A 62 -13.05 9.00 3.32
CA ILE A 62 -13.97 8.27 4.21
C ILE A 62 -15.42 8.72 3.97
N GLN A 63 -15.67 10.01 3.73
CA GLN A 63 -17.01 10.52 3.45
C GLN A 63 -17.58 9.97 2.13
N GLU A 64 -16.76 9.88 1.09
CA GLU A 64 -17.18 9.46 -0.25
C GLU A 64 -17.23 7.92 -0.41
N HIS A 65 -16.33 7.20 0.26
CA HIS A 65 -16.10 5.76 0.00
C HIS A 65 -16.12 4.88 1.24
N GLY A 66 -16.16 5.47 2.44
CA GLY A 66 -15.91 4.77 3.69
C GLY A 66 -14.44 4.32 3.84
N ARG A 67 -14.15 3.58 4.91
CA ARG A 67 -12.82 2.98 5.08
C ARG A 67 -12.63 1.83 4.08
N PRO A 68 -11.52 1.79 3.32
CA PRO A 68 -11.29 0.73 2.36
C PRO A 68 -11.08 -0.60 3.10
N TRP A 69 -11.58 -1.70 2.54
CA TRP A 69 -11.32 -3.02 3.10
C TRP A 69 -9.85 -3.43 2.93
N ILE A 70 -9.27 -3.10 1.78
CA ILE A 70 -7.84 -3.32 1.47
C ILE A 70 -7.22 -2.08 0.85
N ILE A 71 -5.98 -1.78 1.26
CA ILE A 71 -5.08 -0.87 0.57
C ILE A 71 -3.97 -1.69 -0.06
N THR A 72 -3.66 -1.44 -1.34
CA THR A 72 -2.48 -2.01 -2.00
C THR A 72 -1.49 -0.92 -2.39
N GLY A 73 -0.22 -1.26 -2.56
CA GLY A 73 0.68 -0.38 -3.29
C GLY A 73 2.10 -0.90 -3.51
N GLY A 74 2.64 -0.57 -4.67
CA GLY A 74 4.05 -0.79 -5.04
C GLY A 74 4.87 0.47 -4.79
N PHE A 75 5.06 0.84 -3.53
CA PHE A 75 5.65 2.14 -3.18
C PHE A 75 7.13 2.23 -3.60
N PRO A 76 7.56 3.36 -4.18
CA PRO A 76 8.92 3.51 -4.69
C PRO A 76 9.96 3.42 -3.56
N CYS A 77 11.03 2.66 -3.84
CA CYS A 77 12.16 2.43 -2.93
C CYS A 77 13.34 3.40 -3.20
N GLN A 78 13.20 4.32 -4.16
CA GLN A 78 14.24 5.30 -4.46
C GLN A 78 14.28 6.32 -3.32
N PRO A 79 15.37 6.39 -2.55
CA PRO A 79 16.68 6.63 -3.15
C PRO A 79 17.74 5.55 -2.90
N TRP A 80 17.38 4.42 -2.29
CA TRP A 80 18.38 3.49 -1.73
C TRP A 80 18.74 2.32 -2.66
N SER A 81 18.13 2.27 -3.85
CA SER A 81 18.52 1.31 -4.88
C SER A 81 19.90 1.67 -5.44
N VAL A 82 20.81 0.69 -5.45
CA VAL A 82 22.20 0.80 -5.96
C VAL A 82 22.29 1.35 -7.40
N ALA A 83 21.21 1.27 -8.18
CA ALA A 83 21.14 1.75 -9.56
C ALA A 83 20.95 3.28 -9.71
N GLY A 84 20.56 3.98 -8.64
CA GLY A 84 20.46 5.44 -8.63
C GLY A 84 21.80 6.03 -8.20
N LYS A 85 22.42 6.84 -9.07
CA LYS A 85 23.58 7.67 -8.71
C LYS A 85 23.36 8.31 -7.34
N ARG A 86 24.41 8.36 -6.51
CA ARG A 86 24.51 8.97 -5.17
C ARG A 86 24.24 10.48 -5.17
N GLU A 87 23.14 10.92 -5.77
CA GLU A 87 22.69 12.31 -5.70
C GLU A 87 21.94 12.49 -4.38
N GLY A 88 22.72 12.94 -3.40
CA GLY A 88 22.33 13.91 -2.39
C GLY A 88 21.26 13.48 -1.41
N HIS A 89 21.66 13.37 -0.14
CA HIS A 89 20.81 13.30 1.06
C HIS A 89 19.73 14.41 1.17
N LYS A 90 19.75 15.43 0.30
CA LYS A 90 18.75 16.52 0.22
C LYS A 90 17.49 16.15 -0.57
N ASP A 91 17.58 15.20 -1.50
CA ASP A 91 16.46 14.78 -2.38
C ASP A 91 15.84 13.44 -1.94
N SER A 92 16.21 12.96 -0.75
CA SER A 92 15.70 11.69 -0.22
C SER A 92 14.29 11.79 0.34
N LYS A 93 13.95 12.92 0.97
CA LYS A 93 12.64 13.16 1.58
C LYS A 93 11.50 13.21 0.56
N ASN A 94 11.78 13.64 -0.67
CA ASN A 94 10.77 13.70 -1.73
C ASN A 94 10.60 12.36 -2.46
N ARG A 95 11.57 11.45 -2.35
CA ARG A 95 11.55 10.17 -3.07
C ARG A 95 11.13 8.99 -2.18
N ASP A 96 11.34 9.08 -0.86
CA ASP A 96 10.75 8.13 0.11
C ASP A 96 9.26 8.41 0.30
N LEU A 97 8.42 7.58 -0.32
CA LEU A 97 6.95 7.69 -0.24
C LEU A 97 6.32 6.72 0.78
N TRP A 98 7.13 5.92 1.49
CA TRP A 98 6.63 5.09 2.59
C TRP A 98 5.93 5.92 3.68
N PRO A 99 6.45 7.07 4.17
CA PRO A 99 5.77 7.88 5.17
C PRO A 99 4.34 8.29 4.76
N GLU A 100 4.14 8.65 3.49
CA GLU A 100 2.82 9.05 2.98
C GLU A 100 1.89 7.86 2.83
N MET A 101 2.39 6.71 2.38
CA MET A 101 1.60 5.48 2.38
C MET A 101 1.19 5.09 3.80
N PHE A 102 2.12 5.17 4.75
CA PHE A 102 1.85 4.87 6.16
C PHE A 102 0.84 5.85 6.76
N ARG A 103 0.94 7.15 6.46
CA ARG A 103 -0.08 8.16 6.83
C ARG A 103 -1.47 7.75 6.36
N VAL A 104 -1.61 7.40 5.07
CA VAL A 104 -2.89 6.97 4.50
C VAL A 104 -3.41 5.68 5.16
N ILE A 105 -2.53 4.72 5.44
CA ILE A 105 -2.88 3.48 6.15
C ILE A 105 -3.35 3.77 7.58
N SER A 106 -2.66 4.62 8.33
CA SER A 106 -3.01 4.99 9.70
C SER A 106 -4.31 5.79 9.76
N ASP A 107 -4.55 6.70 8.81
CA ASP A 107 -5.77 7.49 8.76
C ASP A 107 -6.99 6.62 8.38
N LEU A 108 -6.84 5.79 7.33
CA LEU A 108 -7.94 4.99 6.75
C LEU A 108 -8.14 3.64 7.46
N GLN A 109 -7.15 3.15 8.19
CA GLN A 109 -7.14 1.91 8.96
C GLN A 109 -7.85 0.73 8.27
N PRO A 110 -7.42 0.34 7.05
CA PRO A 110 -8.03 -0.77 6.31
C PRO A 110 -7.95 -2.08 7.08
N LYS A 111 -8.75 -3.07 6.68
CA LYS A 111 -8.64 -4.42 7.26
C LYS A 111 -7.35 -5.10 6.82
N PHE A 112 -6.93 -4.86 5.58
CA PHE A 112 -5.72 -5.42 4.99
C PHE A 112 -4.86 -4.36 4.31
N VAL A 113 -3.54 -4.52 4.39
CA VAL A 113 -2.56 -3.82 3.55
C VAL A 113 -1.76 -4.87 2.78
N LEU A 114 -1.56 -4.64 1.49
CA LEU A 114 -0.68 -5.44 0.65
C LEU A 114 0.35 -4.54 -0.05
N GLY A 115 1.59 -4.59 0.41
CA GLY A 115 2.72 -3.91 -0.21
C GLY A 115 3.49 -4.82 -1.16
N GLU A 116 3.99 -4.27 -2.26
CA GLU A 116 4.99 -4.92 -3.13
C GLU A 116 6.25 -4.06 -3.18
N ASN A 117 7.41 -4.71 -3.20
CA ASN A 117 8.67 -4.04 -3.48
C ASN A 117 9.69 -4.97 -4.17
N VAL A 118 10.79 -4.38 -4.66
CA VAL A 118 11.90 -5.12 -5.26
C VAL A 118 12.72 -5.88 -4.20
N PRO A 119 13.41 -6.98 -4.54
CA PRO A 119 14.19 -7.77 -3.58
C PRO A 119 15.26 -6.98 -2.81
N GLY A 120 15.86 -5.96 -3.45
CA GLY A 120 16.84 -5.09 -2.79
C GLY A 120 16.29 -4.35 -1.57
N PHE A 121 14.96 -4.23 -1.44
CA PHE A 121 14.27 -3.63 -0.30
C PHE A 121 14.53 -4.34 1.04
N ILE A 122 14.86 -5.64 1.01
CA ILE A 122 15.13 -6.44 2.20
C ILE A 122 16.38 -5.94 2.93
N ASN A 123 17.41 -5.53 2.18
CA ASN A 123 18.73 -5.23 2.75
C ASN A 123 18.91 -3.76 3.11
N LEU A 124 17.84 -2.98 3.10
CA LEU A 124 17.87 -1.55 3.39
C LEU A 124 17.38 -1.32 4.83
N PRO A 125 18.16 -0.62 5.68
CA PRO A 125 17.73 -0.29 7.06
C PRO A 125 16.40 0.48 7.11
N MET A 126 16.12 1.28 6.08
CA MET A 126 14.87 2.04 5.93
C MET A 126 13.87 1.37 4.97
N GLY A 127 14.10 0.10 4.64
CA GLY A 127 13.25 -0.70 3.76
C GLY A 127 12.29 -1.58 4.55
N ILE A 128 12.51 -2.90 4.52
CA ILE A 128 11.57 -3.87 5.10
C ILE A 128 11.44 -3.75 6.61
N GLU A 129 12.55 -3.52 7.33
CA GLU A 129 12.54 -3.45 8.80
C GLU A 129 11.67 -2.30 9.30
N ARG A 130 11.88 -1.10 8.76
CA ARG A 130 11.05 0.07 9.06
C ARG A 130 9.58 -0.17 8.71
N THR A 131 9.33 -0.70 7.52
CA THR A 131 7.96 -0.93 7.03
C THR A 131 7.19 -1.89 7.93
N CYS A 132 7.82 -3.02 8.29
CA CYS A 132 7.23 -3.97 9.22
C CYS A 132 7.04 -3.34 10.61
N SER A 133 8.05 -2.66 11.15
CA SER A 133 7.98 -2.03 12.47
C SER A 133 6.87 -0.98 12.58
N ASP A 134 6.68 -0.18 11.53
CA ASP A 134 5.60 0.81 11.46
C ASP A 134 4.22 0.13 11.42
N LEU A 135 4.05 -0.88 10.57
CA LEU A 135 2.79 -1.61 10.45
C LEU A 135 2.46 -2.43 11.71
N GLU A 136 3.45 -3.04 12.35
CA GLU A 136 3.29 -3.89 13.54
C GLU A 136 2.70 -3.16 14.75
N LYS A 137 2.70 -1.81 14.74
CA LYS A 137 2.00 -1.00 15.74
C LYS A 137 0.50 -1.32 15.77
N GLU A 138 -0.12 -1.55 14.61
CA GLU A 138 -1.57 -1.73 14.46
C GLU A 138 -1.98 -3.02 13.73
N TYR A 139 -1.03 -3.73 13.12
CA TYR A 139 -1.28 -4.89 12.26
C TYR A 139 -0.45 -6.12 12.67
N GLU A 140 -0.97 -7.30 12.35
CA GLU A 140 -0.21 -8.55 12.25
C GLU A 140 0.44 -8.57 10.86
N VAL A 141 1.77 -8.67 10.77
CA VAL A 141 2.53 -8.52 9.52
C VAL A 141 3.23 -9.82 9.13
N ALA A 142 3.17 -10.18 7.85
CA ALA A 142 3.91 -11.28 7.26
C ALA A 142 4.55 -10.85 5.94
N THR A 143 5.76 -11.35 5.66
CA THR A 143 6.51 -11.02 4.45
C THR A 143 6.84 -12.28 3.64
N PHE A 144 6.77 -12.16 2.32
CA PHE A 144 7.00 -13.27 1.39
C PHE A 144 7.89 -12.82 0.24
N ASN A 145 8.80 -13.68 -0.21
CA ASN A 145 9.54 -13.47 -1.44
C ASN A 145 9.03 -14.46 -2.49
N ILE A 146 8.20 -13.98 -3.42
CA ILE A 146 7.53 -14.82 -4.41
C ILE A 146 8.05 -14.43 -5.81
N PRO A 147 8.72 -15.35 -6.53
CA PRO A 147 9.07 -15.12 -7.92
C PRO A 147 7.87 -15.37 -8.86
N ALA A 148 7.78 -14.61 -9.95
CA ALA A 148 6.71 -14.78 -10.95
C ALA A 148 6.64 -16.21 -11.55
N CYS A 149 7.78 -16.92 -11.62
CA CYS A 149 7.84 -18.31 -12.06
C CYS A 149 7.20 -19.31 -11.08
N ALA A 150 7.05 -18.97 -9.80
CA ALA A 150 6.34 -19.81 -8.84
C ALA A 150 4.81 -19.77 -9.02
N VAL A 151 4.29 -18.85 -9.84
CA VAL A 151 2.84 -18.65 -9.98
C VAL A 151 2.33 -18.98 -11.38
N THR A 152 3.10 -18.80 -12.47
CA THR A 152 2.80 -19.31 -13.85
C THR A 152 3.66 -18.70 -14.98
N LEU A 153 4.52 -17.70 -14.73
CA LEU A 153 5.21 -16.97 -15.82
C LEU A 153 6.65 -17.45 -16.06
N ALA A 154 7.03 -17.64 -17.33
CA ALA A 154 8.36 -18.10 -17.75
C ALA A 154 9.47 -17.03 -17.60
N HIS A 155 9.47 -16.24 -16.52
CA HIS A 155 10.54 -15.30 -16.20
C HIS A 155 10.74 -15.15 -14.68
N GLU A 156 11.99 -14.96 -14.26
CA GLU A 156 12.35 -14.75 -12.85
C GLU A 156 12.17 -13.29 -12.44
N ARG A 157 10.94 -12.91 -12.10
CA ARG A 157 10.67 -11.63 -11.44
C ARG A 157 10.40 -11.87 -9.96
N LYS A 158 11.46 -11.81 -9.14
CA LYS A 158 11.38 -11.86 -7.68
C LYS A 158 10.79 -10.57 -7.13
N ARG A 159 9.84 -10.69 -6.20
CA ARG A 159 9.21 -9.58 -5.49
C ARG A 159 8.99 -9.90 -4.03
N VAL A 160 9.17 -8.88 -3.22
CA VAL A 160 8.90 -8.88 -1.80
C VAL A 160 7.47 -8.42 -1.62
N TRP A 161 6.69 -9.22 -0.93
CA TRP A 161 5.30 -8.95 -0.59
C TRP A 161 5.20 -8.76 0.91
N ILE A 162 4.45 -7.74 1.31
CA ILE A 162 4.16 -7.44 2.71
C ILE A 162 2.66 -7.52 2.86
N ILE A 163 2.19 -8.43 3.70
CA ILE A 163 0.77 -8.59 4.03
C ILE A 163 0.60 -8.16 5.47
N ALA A 164 -0.26 -7.18 5.70
CA ALA A 164 -0.61 -6.73 7.05
C ALA A 164 -2.12 -6.87 7.26
N LYS A 165 -2.53 -7.50 8.37
CA LYS A 165 -3.93 -7.65 8.77
C LYS A 165 -4.15 -6.89 10.07
N ARG A 166 -5.17 -6.04 10.12
CA ARG A 166 -5.43 -5.20 11.30
C ARG A 166 -5.65 -6.07 12.54
N LYS A 167 -4.96 -5.72 13.64
CA LYS A 167 -5.15 -6.39 14.93
C LYS A 167 -6.60 -6.20 15.42
N PRO A 168 -7.19 -7.18 16.12
CA PRO A 168 -8.47 -6.97 16.79
C PRO A 168 -8.35 -5.76 17.73
N MET A 169 -9.38 -4.90 17.77
CA MET A 169 -9.44 -3.90 18.85
C MET A 169 -9.44 -4.65 20.17
N GLY A 170 -8.43 -4.41 21.01
CA GLY A 170 -8.41 -4.98 22.35
C GLY A 170 -9.68 -4.53 23.07
N ASN A 171 -10.43 -5.48 23.65
CA ASN A 171 -11.49 -5.12 24.58
C ASN A 171 -10.85 -4.37 25.74
N THR A 172 -10.97 -3.05 25.77
CA THR A 172 -10.75 -2.28 27.00
C THR A 172 -11.81 -2.76 27.99
N GLN A 173 -11.45 -3.71 28.84
CA GLN A 173 -12.28 -4.08 29.97
C GLN A 173 -12.48 -2.80 30.80
N HIS A 174 -13.71 -2.31 30.86
CA HIS A 174 -14.14 -1.47 31.97
C HIS A 174 -13.99 -2.31 33.23
N SER A 175 -12.88 -2.15 33.95
CA SER A 175 -12.80 -2.52 35.35
C SER A 175 -13.79 -1.62 36.10
N GLY A 176 -15.03 -2.10 36.21
CA GLY A 176 -16.02 -1.53 37.10
C GLY A 176 -15.45 -1.52 38.51
N SER A 177 -15.42 -0.33 39.10
CA SER A 177 -15.17 -0.12 40.51
C SER A 177 -16.20 -0.91 41.33
N SER A 178 -15.75 -1.95 42.01
CA SER A 178 -16.47 -2.54 43.13
C SER A 178 -15.68 -2.24 44.40
N THR A 179 -16.04 -1.16 45.07
CA THR A 179 -15.73 -0.94 46.49
C THR A 179 -16.96 -1.39 47.29
N PRO A 180 -16.81 -2.27 48.29
CA PRO A 180 -17.78 -2.38 49.37
C PRO A 180 -17.75 -1.12 50.26
#